data_AF-A0A930UZI3-F1
#
_entry.id   AF-A0A930UZI3-F1
#
_cell.length_a   1.000
_cell.length_b   1.000
_cell.length_c   1.000
_cell.angle_alpha   90.00
_cell.angle_beta   90.00
_cell.angle_gamma   90.00
#
_symmetry.space_group_name_H-M   'P 1'
#
loop_
_entity.id
_entity.type
_entity.pdbx_description
1 polymer ?
#
loop_
_entity_poly.entity_id
_entity_poly.type
_entity_poly.pdbx_seq_one_letter_code
_entity_poly.pdbx_strand_id
1 'polypeptide(L)'
;MNAIRNPEGLVNLEGHSDFDITWPWNKPGGLRPGATTVLRVKDEAPSMPFVLPPLLRATDHVIVVDNGSTDGTPEVTAETAARLGLSDKLTQASYPFEVSRAGADHLAEHELSVHSLSYFYNWCFSLVDTRYSWKWDGDMVLTTEGETSISDLTWQIGGVQSIIRVPRHGLYLDSESHGYLDLGMRNAEEWGYPVGPDFVFTKAFEWEIRSTPEDCRSIGLPQGMCVELKYLDGDEFAHWTDPESFATSWRNRRKRREWAVFHALKERADGGAHGGELPPGVHEITAPDGVHIVDHVTRTWLPRAPRPLEVGGRI
;
A
#
# COMPACT_ATOMS: atom_id res chain seq x y z
N MET A 1 -6.26 20.37 21.56
CA MET A 1 -6.12 20.61 20.11
C MET A 1 -5.10 19.62 19.61
N ASN A 2 -5.45 18.76 18.65
CA ASN A 2 -4.51 17.81 18.04
C ASN A 2 -3.46 18.64 17.27
N ALA A 3 -2.16 18.47 17.55
CA ALA A 3 -1.12 19.33 16.98
C ALA A 3 -1.08 19.26 15.44
N ILE A 4 -1.52 18.12 14.90
CA ILE A 4 -1.64 17.83 13.47
C ILE A 4 -2.65 18.74 12.74
N ARG A 5 -3.56 19.43 13.45
CA ARG A 5 -4.58 20.30 12.83
C ARG A 5 -4.16 21.76 12.69
N ASN A 6 -2.87 22.09 12.78
CA ASN A 6 -2.41 23.43 12.48
C ASN A 6 -2.70 23.77 11.00
N PRO A 7 -3.54 24.78 10.70
CA PRO A 7 -3.96 25.08 9.35
C PRO A 7 -2.82 25.58 8.46
N GLU A 8 -1.72 26.08 9.02
CA GLU A 8 -0.59 26.63 8.24
C GLU A 8 0.39 25.53 7.78
N GLY A 9 0.48 24.43 8.52
CA GLY A 9 1.48 23.38 8.32
C GLY A 9 1.95 22.79 9.64
N LEU A 10 2.95 21.91 9.58
CA LEU A 10 3.58 21.31 10.76
C LEU A 10 5.09 21.55 10.75
N VAL A 11 5.64 21.92 11.91
CA VAL A 11 7.08 21.98 12.15
C VAL A 11 7.47 20.77 12.98
N ASN A 12 8.55 20.08 12.61
CA ASN A 12 9.02 18.92 13.38
C ASN A 12 9.79 19.32 14.65
N LEU A 13 9.79 18.44 15.63
CA LEU A 13 10.46 18.67 16.92
C LEU A 13 11.98 18.69 16.80
N GLU A 14 12.53 18.02 15.79
CA GLU A 14 13.96 17.90 15.54
C GLU A 14 14.56 19.14 14.86
N GLY A 15 13.72 20.05 14.34
CA GLY A 15 14.15 21.29 13.70
C GLY A 15 14.67 21.12 12.27
N HIS A 16 14.34 20.02 11.59
CA HIS A 16 14.69 19.77 10.20
C HIS A 16 13.74 20.50 9.25
N SER A 17 14.03 21.77 8.93
CA SER A 17 13.13 22.63 8.13
C SER A 17 12.78 22.08 6.75
N ASP A 18 13.65 21.30 6.11
CA ASP A 18 13.38 20.68 4.81
C ASP A 18 12.28 19.60 4.86
N PHE A 19 11.92 19.17 6.08
CA PHE A 19 10.87 18.20 6.34
C PHE A 19 9.66 18.83 7.04
N ASP A 20 9.62 20.16 7.18
CA ASP A 20 8.42 20.85 7.61
C ASP A 20 7.31 20.68 6.57
N ILE A 21 6.08 20.50 7.05
CA ILE A 21 4.93 20.17 6.23
C ILE A 21 4.20 21.44 5.88
N THR A 22 4.20 21.79 4.59
CA THR A 22 3.23 22.73 4.03
C THR A 22 2.09 21.96 3.39
N TRP A 23 0.86 22.21 3.83
CA TRP A 23 -0.28 21.46 3.32
C TRP A 23 -0.50 21.68 1.81
N PRO A 24 -0.85 20.62 1.04
CA PRO A 24 -1.06 20.72 -0.40
C PRO A 24 -2.05 21.81 -0.82
N TRP A 25 -3.16 21.96 -0.09
CA TRP A 25 -4.19 22.95 -0.37
C TRP A 25 -3.79 24.40 -0.04
N ASN A 26 -2.70 24.60 0.71
CA ASN A 26 -2.15 25.93 1.01
C ASN A 26 -1.09 26.36 -0.01
N LYS A 27 -0.62 25.46 -0.89
CA LYS A 27 0.41 25.79 -1.87
C LYS A 27 -0.12 26.80 -2.90
N PRO A 28 0.74 27.73 -3.38
CA PRO A 28 0.37 28.63 -4.46
C PRO A 28 -0.14 27.86 -5.69
N GLY A 29 -1.26 28.31 -6.27
CA GLY A 29 -1.92 27.63 -7.40
C GLY A 29 -2.97 26.59 -7.00
N GLY A 30 -2.99 26.16 -5.74
CA GLY A 30 -3.96 25.19 -5.21
C GLY A 30 -3.85 23.80 -5.84
N LEU A 31 -4.86 22.97 -5.60
CA LEU A 31 -4.89 21.57 -6.07
C LEU A 31 -5.40 21.46 -7.51
N ARG A 32 -4.61 20.81 -8.37
CA ARG A 32 -4.99 20.51 -9.75
C ARG A 32 -5.99 19.34 -9.82
N PRO A 33 -6.92 19.31 -10.80
CA PRO A 33 -7.73 18.12 -11.04
C PRO A 33 -6.85 16.88 -11.31
N GLY A 34 -7.35 15.71 -10.92
CA GLY A 34 -6.65 14.43 -11.11
C GLY A 34 -6.38 13.69 -9.80
N ALA A 35 -5.59 12.63 -9.89
CA ALA A 35 -5.15 11.82 -8.76
C ALA A 35 -3.64 11.55 -8.78
N THR A 36 -3.03 11.57 -7.60
CA THR A 36 -1.64 11.19 -7.38
C THR A 36 -1.59 9.94 -6.53
N THR A 37 -0.84 8.92 -6.96
CA THR A 37 -0.53 7.78 -6.09
C THR A 37 0.75 8.05 -5.31
N VAL A 38 0.73 7.82 -4.01
CA VAL A 38 1.88 7.97 -3.12
C VAL A 38 2.26 6.61 -2.57
N LEU A 39 3.46 6.15 -2.93
CA LEU A 39 4.07 4.93 -2.42
C LEU A 39 5.08 5.28 -1.35
N ARG A 40 5.04 4.56 -0.23
CA ARG A 40 6.11 4.58 0.79
C ARG A 40 6.86 3.26 0.72
N VAL A 41 8.12 3.31 0.34
CA VAL A 41 8.90 2.09 0.06
C VAL A 41 10.13 2.03 0.96
N LYS A 42 10.50 0.80 1.34
CA LYS A 42 11.78 0.48 1.95
C LYS A 42 12.13 -0.95 1.53
N ASP A 43 13.21 -1.10 0.78
CA ASP A 43 13.70 -2.39 0.29
C ASP A 43 12.65 -3.16 -0.54
N GLU A 44 12.10 -2.51 -1.57
CA GLU A 44 11.03 -3.02 -2.45
C GLU A 44 11.46 -3.19 -3.91
N ALA A 45 12.76 -3.25 -4.19
CA ALA A 45 13.28 -3.36 -5.55
C ALA A 45 12.66 -4.53 -6.35
N PRO A 46 12.45 -5.73 -5.78
CA PRO A 46 11.79 -6.83 -6.49
C PRO A 46 10.33 -6.55 -6.88
N SER A 47 9.62 -5.74 -6.08
CA SER A 47 8.19 -5.43 -6.26
C SER A 47 7.95 -4.34 -7.31
N MET A 48 8.86 -3.35 -7.41
CA MET A 48 8.70 -2.16 -8.24
C MET A 48 8.39 -2.44 -9.73
N PRO A 49 9.01 -3.43 -10.39
CA PRO A 49 8.67 -3.80 -11.78
C PRO A 49 7.22 -4.22 -11.99
N PHE A 50 6.51 -4.66 -10.95
CA PHE A 50 5.11 -5.09 -11.03
C PHE A 50 4.15 -4.02 -10.51
N VAL A 51 4.51 -3.35 -9.42
CA VAL A 51 3.67 -2.35 -8.74
C VAL A 51 3.58 -1.05 -9.54
N LEU A 52 4.72 -0.54 -10.01
CA LEU A 52 4.80 0.79 -10.60
C LEU A 52 4.08 0.94 -11.97
N PRO A 53 4.18 -0.03 -12.91
CA PRO A 53 3.60 0.14 -14.24
C PRO A 53 2.10 0.44 -14.28
N PRO A 54 1.21 -0.32 -13.62
CA PRO A 54 -0.22 -0.03 -13.68
C PRO A 54 -0.57 1.31 -13.01
N LEU A 55 0.15 1.71 -11.96
CA LEU A 55 -0.08 3.01 -11.30
C LEU A 55 0.27 4.18 -12.21
N LEU A 56 1.46 4.14 -12.86
CA LEU A 56 1.88 5.17 -13.80
C LEU A 56 0.92 5.31 -14.99
N ARG A 57 0.19 4.25 -15.36
CA ARG A 57 -0.84 4.32 -16.42
C ARG A 57 -2.19 4.81 -15.90
N ALA A 58 -2.58 4.43 -14.69
CA ALA A 58 -3.91 4.70 -14.14
C ALA A 58 -4.08 6.09 -13.50
N THR A 59 -3.02 6.74 -13.02
CA THR A 59 -3.13 8.02 -12.29
C THR A 59 -2.37 9.15 -12.98
N ASP A 60 -2.63 10.40 -12.64
CA ASP A 60 -1.98 11.56 -13.27
C ASP A 60 -0.52 11.71 -12.85
N HIS A 61 -0.19 11.28 -11.64
CA HIS A 61 1.15 11.38 -11.06
C HIS A 61 1.40 10.24 -10.08
N VAL A 62 2.65 9.80 -9.97
CA VAL A 62 3.10 8.84 -8.95
C VAL A 62 4.27 9.44 -8.18
N ILE A 63 4.18 9.42 -6.86
CA ILE A 63 5.25 9.82 -5.94
C ILE A 63 5.72 8.55 -5.24
N VAL A 64 7.01 8.24 -5.36
CA VAL A 64 7.66 7.18 -4.59
C VAL A 64 8.56 7.83 -3.55
N VAL A 65 8.25 7.58 -2.28
CA VAL A 65 9.06 8.03 -1.15
C VAL A 65 9.89 6.86 -0.64
N ASP A 66 11.19 6.94 -0.87
CA ASP A 66 12.17 6.00 -0.34
C ASP A 66 12.49 6.32 1.12
N ASN A 67 12.31 5.33 2.01
CA ASN A 67 12.64 5.44 3.42
C ASN A 67 13.93 4.69 3.77
N GLY A 68 14.99 5.02 3.03
CA GLY A 68 16.34 4.51 3.27
C GLY A 68 16.52 3.07 2.82
N SER A 69 16.10 2.76 1.59
CA SER A 69 16.36 1.44 1.01
C SER A 69 17.84 1.22 0.76
N THR A 70 18.23 -0.05 0.77
CA THR A 70 19.60 -0.56 0.62
C THR A 70 19.73 -1.59 -0.50
N ASP A 71 18.62 -1.97 -1.13
CA ASP A 71 18.51 -3.00 -2.17
C ASP A 71 18.49 -2.44 -3.61
N GLY A 72 18.64 -1.12 -3.77
CA GLY A 72 18.55 -0.44 -5.07
C GLY A 72 17.13 -0.05 -5.51
N THR A 73 16.17 -0.02 -4.57
CA THR A 73 14.78 0.41 -4.84
C THR A 73 14.69 1.72 -5.65
N PRO A 74 15.44 2.80 -5.34
CA PRO A 74 15.37 4.05 -6.11
C PRO A 74 15.77 3.88 -7.58
N GLU A 75 16.83 3.12 -7.85
CA GLU A 75 17.33 2.84 -9.20
C GLU A 75 16.33 2.02 -10.00
N VAL A 76 15.79 0.93 -9.40
CA VAL A 76 14.79 0.07 -10.06
C VAL A 76 13.48 0.83 -10.33
N THR A 77 13.08 1.73 -9.43
CA THR A 77 11.93 2.61 -9.62
C THR A 77 12.13 3.52 -10.83
N ALA A 78 13.28 4.19 -10.91
CA ALA A 78 13.62 5.07 -12.04
C ALA A 78 13.67 4.30 -13.36
N GLU A 79 14.36 3.16 -13.39
CA GLU A 79 14.48 2.32 -14.59
C GLU A 79 13.11 1.82 -15.06
N THR A 80 12.26 1.40 -14.12
CA THR A 80 10.91 0.90 -14.45
C THR A 80 10.07 1.97 -15.11
N ALA A 81 10.05 3.20 -14.60
CA ALA A 81 9.34 4.31 -15.25
C ALA A 81 9.95 4.67 -16.61
N ALA A 82 11.28 4.67 -16.73
CA ALA A 82 11.99 4.97 -17.97
C ALA A 82 11.71 3.95 -19.09
N ARG A 83 11.69 2.65 -18.75
CA ARG A 83 11.33 1.56 -19.69
C ARG A 83 9.91 1.71 -20.25
N LEU A 84 9.01 2.31 -19.47
CA LEU A 84 7.64 2.58 -19.89
C LEU A 84 7.49 3.90 -20.67
N GLY A 85 8.53 4.75 -20.68
CA GLY A 85 8.44 6.10 -21.23
C GLY A 85 7.51 7.02 -20.42
N LEU A 86 7.36 6.77 -19.11
CA LEU A 86 6.45 7.49 -18.20
C LEU A 86 7.21 8.19 -17.06
N SER A 87 8.51 8.47 -17.23
CA SER A 87 9.33 9.15 -16.22
C SER A 87 8.83 10.55 -15.88
N ASP A 88 8.12 11.22 -16.79
CA ASP A 88 7.51 12.53 -16.57
C ASP A 88 6.38 12.51 -15.52
N LYS A 89 5.79 11.34 -15.26
CA LYS A 89 4.75 11.14 -14.26
C LYS A 89 5.28 10.70 -12.89
N LEU A 90 6.59 10.47 -12.76
CA LEU A 90 7.22 9.97 -11.55
C LEU A 90 7.96 11.08 -10.82
N THR A 91 7.67 11.24 -9.53
CA THR A 91 8.54 11.95 -8.58
C THR A 91 9.13 10.94 -7.60
N GLN A 92 10.42 11.00 -7.37
CA GLN A 92 11.08 10.28 -6.28
C GLN A 92 11.50 11.25 -5.19
N ALA A 93 11.26 10.90 -3.94
CA ALA A 93 11.72 11.65 -2.78
C ALA A 93 12.38 10.69 -1.78
N SER A 94 13.29 11.21 -0.96
CA SER A 94 13.95 10.44 0.09
C SER A 94 13.54 10.98 1.45
N TYR A 95 13.24 10.05 2.37
CA TYR A 95 12.95 10.34 3.76
C TYR A 95 13.98 9.59 4.64
N PRO A 96 15.07 10.26 5.06
CA PRO A 96 16.26 9.60 5.60
C PRO A 96 16.19 9.35 7.12
N PHE A 97 14.99 9.27 7.70
CA PHE A 97 14.80 9.06 9.13
C PHE A 97 14.27 7.66 9.41
N GLU A 98 14.70 7.07 10.53
CA GLU A 98 14.13 5.83 11.02
C GLU A 98 12.70 6.08 11.50
N VAL A 99 11.71 5.61 10.73
CA VAL A 99 10.31 5.77 11.09
C VAL A 99 9.89 4.66 12.05
N SER A 100 9.19 5.05 13.12
CA SER A 100 8.61 4.15 14.12
C SER A 100 7.76 3.04 13.48
N ARG A 101 7.99 1.81 13.94
CA ARG A 101 7.20 0.63 13.55
C ARG A 101 5.80 0.68 14.16
N ALA A 102 4.87 -0.03 13.53
CA ALA A 102 3.54 -0.21 14.10
C ALA A 102 3.62 -0.91 15.48
N GLY A 103 2.73 -0.52 16.39
CA GLY A 103 2.66 -1.03 17.76
C GLY A 103 3.28 -0.08 18.79
N ALA A 104 4.09 -0.63 19.69
CA ALA A 104 4.61 0.10 20.85
C ALA A 104 5.56 1.25 20.46
N ASP A 105 6.39 1.05 19.44
CA ASP A 105 7.28 2.09 18.90
C ASP A 105 6.45 3.30 18.44
N HIS A 106 5.43 3.06 17.61
CA HIS A 106 4.50 4.10 17.17
C HIS A 106 3.80 4.78 18.36
N LEU A 107 3.33 4.03 19.36
CA LEU A 107 2.65 4.59 20.53
C LEU A 107 3.56 5.49 21.35
N ALA A 108 4.84 5.15 21.48
CA ALA A 108 5.82 5.94 22.22
C ALA A 108 6.25 7.21 21.49
N GLU A 109 6.34 7.18 20.15
CA GLU A 109 6.93 8.26 19.36
C GLU A 109 6.06 9.52 19.28
N HIS A 110 6.61 10.72 19.50
CA HIS A 110 5.78 11.93 19.50
C HIS A 110 5.23 12.22 18.09
N GLU A 111 3.95 12.60 17.95
CA GLU A 111 3.28 12.79 16.64
C GLU A 111 3.86 13.89 15.73
N LEU A 112 4.73 14.73 16.29
CA LEU A 112 5.45 15.81 15.60
C LEU A 112 6.94 15.50 15.39
N SER A 113 7.40 14.30 15.77
CA SER A 113 8.75 13.86 15.45
C SER A 113 8.83 13.42 13.99
N VAL A 114 9.96 13.68 13.32
CA VAL A 114 10.26 13.08 12.01
C VAL A 114 10.31 11.55 12.05
N HIS A 115 10.47 10.94 13.24
CA HIS A 115 10.41 9.49 13.44
C HIS A 115 8.97 8.96 13.56
N SER A 116 7.98 9.84 13.66
CA SER A 116 6.58 9.43 13.80
C SER A 116 6.00 8.93 12.48
N LEU A 117 5.36 7.77 12.50
CA LEU A 117 4.63 7.24 11.35
C LEU A 117 3.57 8.23 10.83
N SER A 118 2.82 8.91 11.72
CA SER A 118 1.82 9.91 11.30
C SER A 118 2.45 11.15 10.67
N TYR A 119 3.62 11.60 11.18
CA TYR A 119 4.34 12.72 10.59
C TYR A 119 4.89 12.35 9.22
N PHE A 120 5.56 11.21 9.12
CA PHE A 120 6.09 10.66 7.87
C PHE A 120 5.01 10.59 6.79
N TYR A 121 3.84 10.02 7.10
CA TYR A 121 2.73 9.97 6.15
C TYR A 121 2.19 11.35 5.77
N ASN A 122 2.04 12.28 6.73
CA ASN A 122 1.64 13.65 6.37
C ASN A 122 2.68 14.34 5.50
N TRP A 123 3.97 14.12 5.73
CA TRP A 123 5.05 14.65 4.89
C TRP A 123 4.99 14.07 3.48
N CYS A 124 4.84 12.75 3.33
CA CYS A 124 4.70 12.09 2.02
C CYS A 124 3.54 12.70 1.21
N PHE A 125 2.39 12.90 1.85
CA PHE A 125 1.22 13.46 1.19
C PHE A 125 1.22 14.97 1.07
N SER A 126 2.11 15.67 1.78
CA SER A 126 2.39 17.08 1.54
C SER A 126 2.97 17.33 0.15
N LEU A 127 3.55 16.31 -0.49
CA LEU A 127 4.12 16.38 -1.84
C LEU A 127 3.06 16.35 -2.94
N VAL A 128 1.83 15.91 -2.64
CA VAL A 128 0.74 15.82 -3.63
C VAL A 128 0.33 17.21 -4.12
N ASP A 129 -0.03 17.30 -5.41
CA ASP A 129 -0.56 18.52 -6.03
C ASP A 129 -1.96 18.35 -6.63
N THR A 130 -2.50 17.13 -6.63
CA THR A 130 -3.82 16.79 -7.15
C THR A 130 -4.92 16.82 -6.10
N ARG A 131 -6.18 16.99 -6.53
CA ARG A 131 -7.37 16.96 -5.65
C ARG A 131 -7.66 15.62 -5.01
N TYR A 132 -7.12 14.54 -5.58
CA TYR A 132 -7.28 13.19 -5.07
C TYR A 132 -5.92 12.54 -4.84
N SER A 133 -5.85 11.64 -3.88
CA SER A 133 -4.63 10.89 -3.57
C SER A 133 -4.93 9.43 -3.28
N TRP A 134 -4.04 8.56 -3.75
CA TRP A 134 -4.04 7.15 -3.41
C TRP A 134 -2.87 6.89 -2.46
N LYS A 135 -3.15 6.37 -1.27
CA LYS A 135 -2.14 5.68 -0.44
C LYS A 135 -1.91 4.32 -1.09
N TRP A 136 -0.67 3.88 -1.18
CA TRP A 136 -0.33 2.61 -1.81
C TRP A 136 0.94 2.05 -1.20
N ASP A 137 0.97 0.74 -0.97
CA ASP A 137 2.14 0.07 -0.43
C ASP A 137 3.05 -0.45 -1.57
N GLY A 138 4.34 -0.63 -1.25
CA GLY A 138 5.37 -1.02 -2.21
C GLY A 138 5.22 -2.44 -2.79
N ASP A 139 4.31 -3.22 -2.23
CA ASP A 139 4.02 -4.62 -2.55
C ASP A 139 2.62 -4.81 -3.15
N MET A 140 1.85 -3.74 -3.37
CA MET A 140 0.48 -3.83 -3.88
C MET A 140 0.43 -3.75 -5.41
N VAL A 141 0.03 -4.82 -6.09
CA VAL A 141 -0.05 -4.88 -7.55
C VAL A 141 -1.51 -4.86 -8.02
N LEU A 142 -1.83 -3.93 -8.92
CA LEU A 142 -3.13 -3.89 -9.58
C LEU A 142 -3.26 -5.02 -10.61
N THR A 143 -4.43 -5.64 -10.65
CA THR A 143 -4.83 -6.46 -11.81
C THR A 143 -5.22 -5.57 -12.97
N THR A 144 -5.37 -6.13 -14.17
CA THR A 144 -5.83 -5.37 -15.35
C THR A 144 -7.16 -4.65 -15.08
N GLU A 145 -8.10 -5.31 -14.40
CA GLU A 145 -9.37 -4.69 -14.01
C GLU A 145 -9.21 -3.60 -12.95
N GLY A 146 -8.27 -3.79 -12.01
CA GLY A 146 -7.95 -2.79 -10.99
C GLY A 146 -7.36 -1.52 -11.60
N GLU A 147 -6.44 -1.67 -12.56
CA GLU A 147 -5.86 -0.56 -13.34
C GLU A 147 -6.96 0.25 -14.04
N THR A 148 -7.85 -0.41 -14.79
CA THR A 148 -8.98 0.27 -15.45
C THR A 148 -9.89 0.97 -14.45
N SER A 149 -10.21 0.31 -13.34
CA SER A 149 -11.10 0.87 -12.32
C SER A 149 -10.52 2.11 -11.66
N ILE A 150 -9.23 2.10 -11.32
CA ILE A 150 -8.55 3.28 -10.77
C ILE A 150 -8.44 4.39 -11.81
N SER A 151 -8.19 4.07 -13.08
CA SER A 151 -8.16 5.05 -14.16
C SER A 151 -9.51 5.74 -14.34
N ASP A 152 -10.60 4.98 -14.35
CA ASP A 152 -11.96 5.52 -14.48
C ASP A 152 -12.34 6.38 -13.27
N LEU A 153 -11.99 5.93 -12.06
CA LEU A 153 -12.24 6.69 -10.83
C LEU A 153 -11.42 7.97 -10.77
N THR A 154 -10.16 7.94 -11.19
CA THR A 154 -9.31 9.14 -11.26
C THR A 154 -9.94 10.20 -12.16
N TRP A 155 -10.56 9.80 -13.27
CA TRP A 155 -11.32 10.69 -14.14
C TRP A 155 -12.60 11.25 -13.47
N GLN A 156 -13.29 10.46 -12.64
CA GLN A 156 -14.60 10.85 -12.05
C GLN A 156 -14.50 11.60 -10.71
N ILE A 157 -13.52 11.29 -9.85
CA ILE A 157 -13.55 11.68 -8.43
C ILE A 157 -13.01 13.10 -8.19
N GLY A 158 -12.47 13.78 -9.20
CA GLY A 158 -12.03 15.19 -9.09
C GLY A 158 -13.10 16.20 -8.62
N GLY A 159 -14.37 15.79 -8.52
CA GLY A 159 -15.49 16.58 -7.99
C GLY A 159 -16.30 15.96 -6.85
N VAL A 160 -15.96 14.76 -6.33
CA VAL A 160 -16.74 14.08 -5.29
C VAL A 160 -15.88 13.77 -4.06
N GLN A 161 -16.37 14.15 -2.89
CA GLN A 161 -15.76 13.80 -1.60
C GLN A 161 -16.12 12.35 -1.24
N SER A 162 -15.34 11.39 -1.73
CA SER A 162 -15.54 9.97 -1.40
C SER A 162 -14.23 9.26 -1.13
N ILE A 163 -14.24 8.37 -0.15
CA ILE A 163 -13.14 7.47 0.18
C ILE A 163 -13.31 6.21 -0.66
N ILE A 164 -12.25 5.76 -1.33
CA ILE A 164 -12.26 4.49 -2.06
C ILE A 164 -11.61 3.42 -1.21
N ARG A 165 -12.37 2.32 -1.02
CA ARG A 165 -11.87 1.10 -0.37
C ARG A 165 -11.46 0.09 -1.43
N VAL A 166 -10.20 -0.34 -1.37
CA VAL A 166 -9.63 -1.31 -2.31
C VAL A 166 -9.48 -2.66 -1.60
N PRO A 167 -10.13 -3.72 -2.11
CA PRO A 167 -9.85 -5.07 -1.64
C PRO A 167 -8.53 -5.57 -2.21
N ARG A 168 -7.77 -6.25 -1.37
CA ARG A 168 -6.49 -6.86 -1.73
C ARG A 168 -6.42 -8.30 -1.23
N HIS A 169 -5.73 -9.13 -2.01
CA HIS A 169 -5.55 -10.56 -1.77
C HIS A 169 -4.07 -10.87 -1.66
N GLY A 170 -3.66 -11.62 -0.65
CA GLY A 170 -2.26 -12.00 -0.48
C GLY A 170 -1.81 -12.93 -1.61
N LEU A 171 -0.74 -12.58 -2.32
CA LEU A 171 -0.06 -13.42 -3.29
C LEU A 171 1.32 -13.78 -2.73
N TYR A 172 1.41 -15.01 -2.22
CA TYR A 172 2.61 -15.55 -1.61
C TYR A 172 3.52 -16.14 -2.70
N LEU A 173 4.73 -15.64 -2.79
CA LEU A 173 5.70 -15.95 -3.83
C LEU A 173 6.72 -16.96 -3.31
N ASP A 174 6.78 -18.11 -3.97
CA ASP A 174 7.73 -19.18 -3.70
C ASP A 174 8.89 -19.16 -4.72
N SER A 175 8.57 -18.88 -5.99
CA SER A 175 9.56 -18.62 -7.04
C SER A 175 8.97 -17.71 -8.11
N GLU A 176 9.77 -17.36 -9.12
CA GLU A 176 9.30 -16.55 -10.26
C GLU A 176 8.11 -17.17 -11.01
N SER A 177 7.92 -18.50 -10.95
CA SER A 177 6.85 -19.20 -11.67
C SER A 177 5.83 -19.89 -10.76
N HIS A 178 5.99 -19.83 -9.42
CA HIS A 178 5.16 -20.57 -8.48
C HIS A 178 4.78 -19.73 -7.27
N GLY A 179 3.52 -19.85 -6.83
CA GLY A 179 3.03 -19.14 -5.65
C GLY A 179 1.61 -19.53 -5.26
N TYR A 180 1.09 -18.82 -4.26
CA TYR A 180 -0.20 -19.11 -3.66
C TYR A 180 -1.03 -17.84 -3.50
N LEU A 181 -2.28 -17.86 -3.94
CA LEU A 181 -3.22 -16.75 -3.80
C LEU A 181 -4.22 -17.02 -2.68
N ASP A 182 -4.29 -16.13 -1.70
CA ASP A 182 -5.27 -16.21 -0.61
C ASP A 182 -6.55 -15.43 -0.93
N LEU A 183 -7.62 -16.17 -1.21
CA LEU A 183 -8.99 -15.65 -1.35
C LEU A 183 -9.86 -15.95 -0.12
N GLY A 184 -9.32 -16.60 0.91
CA GLY A 184 -10.06 -17.03 2.09
C GLY A 184 -10.41 -15.92 3.08
N MET A 185 -10.08 -14.66 2.78
CA MET A 185 -10.52 -13.50 3.55
C MET A 185 -11.08 -12.39 2.65
N ARG A 186 -12.23 -11.84 3.05
CA ARG A 186 -12.73 -10.59 2.48
C ARG A 186 -12.18 -9.39 3.26
N ASN A 187 -11.13 -8.76 2.73
CA ASN A 187 -10.61 -7.48 3.24
C ASN A 187 -10.88 -6.34 2.23
N ALA A 188 -11.07 -5.13 2.74
CA ALA A 188 -11.11 -3.91 1.93
C ALA A 188 -10.75 -2.71 2.82
N GLU A 189 -9.59 -2.14 2.59
CA GLU A 189 -9.07 -0.98 3.34
C GLU A 189 -9.21 0.28 2.53
N GLU A 190 -9.19 1.43 3.19
CA GLU A 190 -9.31 2.73 2.57
C GLU A 190 -7.96 3.16 1.98
N TRP A 191 -7.95 3.46 0.69
CA TRP A 191 -6.73 3.76 -0.05
C TRP A 191 -6.85 5.03 -0.90
N GLY A 192 -8.04 5.32 -1.45
CA GLY A 192 -8.30 6.56 -2.18
C GLY A 192 -8.95 7.61 -1.28
N TYR A 193 -8.45 8.84 -1.31
CA TYR A 193 -8.96 9.95 -0.50
C TYR A 193 -8.92 11.29 -1.25
N PRO A 194 -9.90 12.18 -1.00
CA PRO A 194 -9.75 13.59 -1.32
C PRO A 194 -8.57 14.20 -0.58
N VAL A 195 -7.94 15.20 -1.19
CA VAL A 195 -6.88 15.99 -0.55
C VAL A 195 -7.50 17.25 0.04
N GLY A 196 -7.40 17.42 1.35
CA GLY A 196 -7.98 18.54 2.08
C GLY A 196 -7.77 18.46 3.59
N PRO A 197 -8.12 19.54 4.33
CA PRO A 197 -7.90 19.65 5.77
C PRO A 197 -8.61 18.58 6.60
N ASP A 198 -9.63 17.93 6.03
CA ASP A 198 -10.37 16.86 6.67
C ASP A 198 -9.71 15.48 6.55
N PHE A 199 -8.69 15.34 5.70
CA PHE A 199 -8.05 14.06 5.32
C PHE A 199 -6.56 14.02 5.67
N VAL A 200 -6.21 14.29 6.92
CA VAL A 200 -4.84 14.27 7.45
C VAL A 200 -4.57 12.98 8.24
N PHE A 201 -3.33 12.49 8.23
CA PHE A 201 -2.98 11.35 9.08
C PHE A 201 -2.86 11.77 10.53
N THR A 202 -3.53 11.05 11.40
CA THR A 202 -3.51 11.24 12.85
C THR A 202 -2.91 10.03 13.51
N LYS A 203 -2.22 10.26 14.63
CA LYS A 203 -1.70 9.18 15.45
C LYS A 203 -2.85 8.44 16.15
N ALA A 204 -2.97 7.14 15.90
CA ALA A 204 -3.81 6.26 16.71
C ALA A 204 -2.92 5.41 17.65
N PHE A 205 -3.47 4.38 18.28
CA PHE A 205 -2.71 3.60 19.27
C PHE A 205 -1.57 2.80 18.65
N GLU A 206 -1.86 2.02 17.60
CA GLU A 206 -0.91 1.05 17.04
C GLU A 206 -0.38 1.46 15.65
N TRP A 207 -1.01 2.42 14.98
CA TRP A 207 -0.63 2.92 13.65
C TRP A 207 -1.30 4.28 13.36
N GLU A 208 -1.02 4.86 12.20
CA GLU A 208 -1.62 6.10 11.71
C GLU A 208 -3.01 5.88 11.08
N ILE A 209 -3.98 6.73 11.39
CA ILE A 209 -5.30 6.72 10.76
C ILE A 209 -5.49 8.04 10.03
N ARG A 210 -5.89 7.99 8.76
CA ARG A 210 -6.30 9.18 8.04
C ARG A 210 -7.67 9.63 8.56
N SER A 211 -7.77 10.89 8.98
CA SER A 211 -9.02 11.47 9.43
C SER A 211 -10.02 11.50 8.28
N THR A 212 -11.29 11.29 8.61
CA THR A 212 -12.38 11.25 7.64
C THR A 212 -13.62 11.88 8.27
N PRO A 213 -14.31 12.81 7.59
CA PRO A 213 -15.61 13.33 8.05
C PRO A 213 -16.64 12.21 8.23
N GLU A 214 -17.53 12.36 9.21
CA GLU A 214 -18.58 11.37 9.51
C GLU A 214 -19.56 11.16 8.35
N ASP A 215 -19.79 12.19 7.53
CA ASP A 215 -20.69 12.19 6.38
C ASP A 215 -19.99 11.84 5.05
N CYS A 216 -18.69 11.51 5.10
CA CYS A 216 -17.95 11.14 3.90
C CYS A 216 -18.46 9.82 3.33
N ARG A 217 -18.73 9.80 2.02
CA ARG A 217 -19.17 8.57 1.34
C ARG A 217 -17.99 7.61 1.19
N SER A 218 -18.23 6.33 1.41
CA SER A 218 -17.26 5.26 1.15
C SER A 218 -17.74 4.37 0.01
N ILE A 219 -16.86 4.16 -0.99
CA ILE A 219 -17.13 3.31 -2.16
C ILE A 219 -16.14 2.14 -2.12
N GLY A 220 -16.66 0.92 -2.06
CA GLY A 220 -15.83 -0.29 -2.12
C GLY A 220 -15.68 -0.81 -3.54
N LEU A 221 -14.44 -1.03 -3.97
CA LEU A 221 -14.17 -1.67 -5.24
C LEU A 221 -14.46 -3.18 -5.20
N PRO A 222 -14.78 -3.80 -6.36
CA PRO A 222 -14.92 -5.24 -6.47
C PRO A 222 -13.66 -6.01 -6.09
N GLN A 223 -13.84 -7.24 -5.60
CA GLN A 223 -12.77 -8.17 -5.23
C GLN A 223 -11.93 -8.57 -6.46
N GLY A 224 -10.63 -8.83 -6.26
CA GLY A 224 -9.73 -9.28 -7.33
C GLY A 224 -9.11 -8.13 -8.14
N MET A 225 -9.18 -6.90 -7.65
CA MET A 225 -8.58 -5.72 -8.29
C MET A 225 -7.13 -5.48 -7.89
N CYS A 226 -6.71 -5.99 -6.74
CA CYS A 226 -5.37 -5.82 -6.22
C CYS A 226 -4.89 -7.12 -5.56
N VAL A 227 -3.60 -7.41 -5.69
CA VAL A 227 -2.89 -8.39 -4.86
C VAL A 227 -1.82 -7.69 -4.04
N GLU A 228 -1.45 -8.27 -2.91
CA GLU A 228 -0.35 -7.83 -2.03
C GLU A 228 0.72 -8.92 -2.09
N LEU A 229 1.91 -8.59 -2.59
CA LEU A 229 3.01 -9.54 -2.76
C LEU A 229 3.61 -9.93 -1.40
N LYS A 230 3.85 -11.22 -1.20
CA LYS A 230 4.43 -11.75 0.04
C LYS A 230 5.53 -12.74 -0.29
N TYR A 231 6.78 -12.33 -0.15
CA TYR A 231 7.94 -13.16 -0.49
C TYR A 231 8.21 -14.17 0.63
N LEU A 232 8.12 -15.48 0.35
CA LEU A 232 8.26 -16.52 1.38
C LEU A 232 9.71 -16.66 1.90
N ASP A 233 10.69 -16.26 1.10
CA ASP A 233 12.11 -16.16 1.45
C ASP A 233 12.47 -14.88 2.23
N GLY A 234 11.52 -13.95 2.40
CA GLY A 234 11.69 -12.69 3.13
C GLY A 234 11.23 -12.71 4.60
N ASP A 235 11.33 -11.54 5.25
CA ASP A 235 10.78 -11.23 6.57
C ASP A 235 9.56 -10.29 6.47
N GLU A 236 8.42 -10.88 6.11
CA GLU A 236 7.12 -10.19 5.91
C GLU A 236 6.69 -9.31 7.10
N PHE A 237 7.12 -9.61 8.32
CA PHE A 237 6.58 -8.98 9.53
C PHE A 237 7.55 -8.01 10.22
N ALA A 238 8.70 -7.71 9.59
CA ALA A 238 9.73 -6.81 10.12
C ALA A 238 9.23 -5.39 10.49
N HIS A 239 8.13 -4.94 9.87
CA HIS A 239 7.52 -3.62 10.12
C HIS A 239 6.67 -3.56 11.40
N TRP A 240 6.56 -4.65 12.16
CA TRP A 240 5.88 -4.71 13.46
C TRP A 240 6.86 -4.85 14.62
N THR A 241 6.50 -4.26 15.75
CA THR A 241 7.33 -4.34 16.98
C THR A 241 7.30 -5.74 17.61
N ASP A 242 6.15 -6.41 17.60
CA ASP A 242 5.94 -7.74 18.16
C ASP A 242 4.90 -8.52 17.33
N PRO A 243 5.33 -9.27 16.30
CA PRO A 243 4.43 -10.09 15.48
C PRO A 243 3.72 -11.21 16.27
N GLU A 244 4.28 -11.68 17.38
CA GLU A 244 3.65 -12.72 18.20
C GLU A 244 2.37 -12.21 18.88
N SER A 245 2.26 -10.89 19.08
CA SER A 245 1.05 -10.23 19.60
C SER A 245 -0.19 -10.38 18.70
N PHE A 246 -0.05 -10.78 17.42
CA PHE A 246 -1.19 -11.06 16.54
C PHE A 246 -2.05 -12.23 17.03
N ALA A 247 -1.44 -13.17 17.77
CA ALA A 247 -2.16 -14.32 18.34
C ALA A 247 -3.16 -13.89 19.43
N THR A 248 -2.90 -12.78 20.12
CA THR A 248 -3.64 -12.39 21.34
C THR A 248 -4.55 -11.17 21.15
N SER A 249 -4.28 -10.29 20.18
CA SER A 249 -5.11 -9.10 19.92
C SER A 249 -6.38 -9.40 19.10
N TRP A 250 -7.54 -8.95 19.59
CA TRP A 250 -8.82 -9.02 18.85
C TRP A 250 -8.86 -8.08 17.64
N ARG A 251 -8.04 -7.02 17.63
CA ARG A 251 -7.92 -6.06 16.51
C ARG A 251 -7.14 -6.62 15.32
N ASN A 252 -6.42 -7.74 15.52
CA ASN A 252 -5.46 -8.29 14.56
C ASN A 252 -5.95 -9.58 13.87
N ARG A 253 -7.26 -9.82 13.76
CA ARG A 253 -7.78 -11.05 13.11
C ARG A 253 -7.27 -11.24 11.67
N ARG A 254 -7.13 -10.15 10.91
CA ARG A 254 -6.48 -10.15 9.59
C ARG A 254 -5.04 -10.63 9.68
N LYS A 255 -4.23 -9.94 10.49
CA LYS A 255 -2.81 -10.25 10.68
C LYS A 255 -2.57 -11.65 11.23
N ARG A 256 -3.48 -12.18 12.05
CA ARG A 256 -3.45 -13.57 12.51
C ARG A 256 -3.61 -14.58 11.37
N ARG A 257 -4.51 -14.33 10.41
CA ARG A 257 -4.62 -15.19 9.23
C ARG A 257 -3.39 -15.06 8.36
N GLU A 258 -2.94 -13.84 8.05
CA GLU A 258 -1.74 -13.62 7.24
C GLU A 258 -0.54 -14.35 7.85
N TRP A 259 -0.36 -14.26 9.17
CA TRP A 259 0.66 -14.99 9.91
C TRP A 259 0.53 -16.52 9.76
N ALA A 260 -0.67 -17.05 9.97
CA ALA A 260 -0.94 -18.49 9.87
C ALA A 260 -0.72 -19.03 8.45
N VAL A 261 -1.18 -18.32 7.42
CA VAL A 261 -0.99 -18.69 6.02
C VAL A 261 0.49 -18.61 5.65
N PHE A 262 1.17 -17.51 5.98
CA PHE A 262 2.59 -17.34 5.67
C PHE A 262 3.44 -18.48 6.25
N HIS A 263 3.25 -18.82 7.53
CA HIS A 263 4.03 -19.89 8.16
C HIS A 263 3.71 -21.27 7.60
N ALA A 264 2.43 -21.56 7.31
CA ALA A 264 2.05 -22.83 6.68
C ALA A 264 2.66 -22.99 5.28
N LEU A 265 2.73 -21.90 4.50
CA LEU A 265 3.33 -21.92 3.17
C LEU A 265 4.86 -21.96 3.22
N LYS A 266 5.49 -21.26 4.17
CA LYS A 266 6.95 -21.28 4.37
C LYS A 266 7.44 -22.68 4.74
N GLU A 267 6.76 -23.35 5.67
CA GLU A 267 7.07 -24.75 6.03
C GLU A 267 6.99 -25.69 4.82
N ARG A 268 6.04 -25.44 3.91
CA ARG A 268 5.89 -26.20 2.66
C ARG A 268 7.01 -25.89 1.64
N ALA A 269 7.43 -24.64 1.53
CA ALA A 269 8.51 -24.22 0.63
C ALA A 269 9.88 -24.79 1.06
N ASP A 270 10.15 -24.83 2.38
CA ASP A 270 11.42 -25.30 2.96
C ASP A 270 11.60 -26.84 2.97
N GLY A 271 10.83 -27.58 2.16
CA GLY A 271 10.92 -29.03 2.06
C GLY A 271 10.16 -29.81 3.15
N GLY A 272 9.26 -29.14 3.88
CA GLY A 272 8.20 -29.81 4.64
C GLY A 272 7.34 -30.67 3.70
N ALA A 273 6.65 -31.69 4.24
CA ALA A 273 5.95 -32.68 3.44
C ALA A 273 5.05 -32.05 2.36
N HIS A 274 5.49 -32.09 1.10
CA HIS A 274 4.69 -31.73 -0.06
C HIS A 274 3.49 -32.69 -0.15
N GLY A 275 2.35 -32.27 0.41
CA GLY A 275 1.17 -33.13 0.57
C GLY A 275 0.19 -32.71 1.67
N GLY A 276 0.52 -31.72 2.51
CA GLY A 276 -0.44 -31.11 3.43
C GLY A 276 -1.57 -30.36 2.71
N GLU A 277 -2.77 -30.38 3.30
CA GLU A 277 -3.91 -29.60 2.82
C GLU A 277 -3.61 -28.10 2.92
N LEU A 278 -3.87 -27.35 1.84
CA LEU A 278 -3.68 -25.90 1.85
C LEU A 278 -4.62 -25.25 2.87
N PRO A 279 -4.21 -24.12 3.50
CA PRO A 279 -5.13 -23.35 4.33
C PRO A 279 -6.41 -23.01 3.55
N PRO A 280 -7.60 -23.02 4.20
CA PRO A 280 -8.86 -22.81 3.51
C PRO A 280 -8.89 -21.49 2.71
N GLY A 281 -9.24 -21.56 1.43
CA GLY A 281 -9.29 -20.41 0.52
C GLY A 281 -7.95 -19.99 -0.09
N VAL A 282 -6.88 -20.75 0.15
CA VAL A 282 -5.59 -20.57 -0.53
C VAL A 282 -5.55 -21.44 -1.77
N HIS A 283 -5.15 -20.84 -2.89
CA HIS A 283 -5.03 -21.48 -4.20
C HIS A 283 -3.56 -21.54 -4.62
N GLU A 284 -3.05 -22.74 -4.87
CA GLU A 284 -1.72 -22.94 -5.47
C GLU A 284 -1.78 -22.64 -6.98
N ILE A 285 -0.81 -21.87 -7.48
CA ILE A 285 -0.79 -21.38 -8.86
C ILE A 285 0.62 -21.56 -9.42
N THR A 286 0.70 -22.17 -10.60
CA THR A 286 1.92 -22.25 -11.41
C THR A 286 1.74 -21.42 -12.69
N ALA A 287 2.66 -20.51 -12.94
CA ALA A 287 2.69 -19.72 -14.15
C ALA A 287 3.22 -20.54 -15.34
N PRO A 288 2.78 -20.24 -16.58
CA PRO A 288 3.37 -20.82 -17.78
C PRO A 288 4.86 -20.47 -17.93
N ASP A 289 5.60 -21.30 -18.66
CA ASP A 289 7.02 -21.10 -18.95
C ASP A 289 7.30 -19.68 -19.49
N GLY A 290 8.29 -19.01 -18.89
CA GLY A 290 8.70 -17.65 -19.28
C GLY A 290 7.77 -16.53 -18.83
N VAL A 291 6.75 -16.82 -18.02
CA VAL A 291 5.83 -15.81 -17.44
C VAL A 291 6.03 -15.76 -15.93
N HIS A 292 6.30 -14.56 -15.42
CA HIS A 292 6.38 -14.36 -13.96
C HIS A 292 5.01 -14.57 -13.31
N ILE A 293 4.96 -15.20 -12.14
CA ILE A 293 3.74 -15.55 -11.41
C ILE A 293 2.87 -14.33 -11.11
N VAL A 294 3.49 -13.20 -10.77
CA VAL A 294 2.77 -11.93 -10.55
C VAL A 294 2.02 -11.49 -11.81
N ASP A 295 2.68 -11.51 -12.97
CA ASP A 295 2.04 -11.16 -14.25
C ASP A 295 0.96 -12.19 -14.62
N HIS A 296 1.20 -13.48 -14.40
CA HIS A 296 0.23 -14.53 -14.66
C HIS A 296 -1.05 -14.33 -13.82
N VAL A 297 -0.89 -14.11 -12.52
CA VAL A 297 -2.01 -13.91 -11.60
C VAL A 297 -2.78 -12.65 -11.94
N THR A 298 -2.09 -11.52 -12.11
CA THR A 298 -2.72 -10.20 -12.25
C THR A 298 -3.30 -9.92 -13.63
N ARG A 299 -2.79 -10.56 -14.69
CA ARG A 299 -3.23 -10.33 -16.09
C ARG A 299 -4.04 -11.48 -16.67
N THR A 300 -3.95 -12.69 -16.09
CA THR A 300 -4.59 -13.88 -16.66
C THR A 300 -5.48 -14.61 -15.67
N TRP A 301 -4.93 -15.08 -14.55
CA TRP A 301 -5.66 -15.96 -13.64
C TRP A 301 -6.84 -15.24 -12.96
N LEU A 302 -6.59 -14.11 -12.28
CA LEU A 302 -7.63 -13.35 -11.58
C LEU A 302 -8.65 -12.74 -12.55
N PRO A 303 -8.25 -12.08 -13.66
CA PRO A 303 -9.22 -11.55 -14.62
C PRO A 303 -10.13 -12.60 -15.27
N ARG A 304 -9.71 -13.87 -15.32
CA ARG A 304 -10.51 -14.98 -15.87
C ARG A 304 -11.32 -15.74 -14.80
N ALA A 305 -11.13 -15.43 -13.52
CA ALA A 305 -11.88 -16.07 -12.45
C ALA A 305 -13.38 -15.71 -12.56
N PRO A 306 -14.30 -16.68 -12.33
CA PRO A 306 -15.72 -16.41 -12.33
C PRO A 306 -16.11 -15.29 -11.37
N ARG A 307 -17.11 -14.49 -11.76
CA ARG A 307 -17.63 -13.38 -10.96
C ARG A 307 -19.04 -13.71 -10.43
N PRO A 308 -19.40 -13.31 -9.18
CA PRO A 308 -18.54 -12.64 -8.20
C PRO A 308 -17.42 -13.56 -7.70
N LEU A 309 -16.24 -12.99 -7.42
CA LEU A 309 -15.12 -13.77 -6.91
C LEU A 309 -15.51 -14.42 -5.59
N GLU A 310 -15.36 -15.74 -5.50
CA GLU A 310 -15.59 -16.48 -4.27
C GLU A 310 -14.47 -16.14 -3.29
N VAL A 311 -14.83 -15.38 -2.26
CA VAL A 311 -13.93 -14.99 -1.19
C VAL A 311 -14.53 -15.40 0.15
N GLY A 312 -13.67 -15.69 1.13
CA GLY A 312 -14.10 -16.08 2.47
C GLY A 312 -14.96 -15.02 3.19
N GLY A 313 -15.36 -15.35 4.41
CA GLY A 313 -16.24 -14.49 5.22
C GLY A 313 -15.66 -13.09 5.47
N ARG A 314 -16.56 -12.14 5.76
CA ARG A 314 -16.18 -10.86 6.37
C ARG A 314 -15.79 -11.12 7.82
N ILE A 315 -14.75 -10.45 8.30
CA ILE A 315 -14.33 -10.47 9.71
C ILE A 315 -14.66 -9.13 10.35
#